data_AF-A0AAD9I0L9-F1
#
_entry.id   AF-A0AAD9I0L9-F1
#
_cell.length_a   1.000
_cell.length_b   1.000
_cell.length_c   1.000
_cell.angle_alpha   90.00
_cell.angle_beta   90.00
_cell.angle_gamma   90.00
#
_symmetry.space_group_name_H-M   'P 1'
#
loop_
_entity.id
_entity.type
_entity.pdbx_description
1 polymer ?
#
loop_
_entity_poly.entity_id
_entity_poly.type
_entity_poly.pdbx_seq_one_letter_code
_entity_poly.pdbx_strand_id
1 'polypeptide(L)'
;MSFANDKFPSSAAFDAINSVLTASEADRKEALKLGNAVFAFTLKNSAGETESWHIDLKNKGEVGKGLSDKPTVTLQLSDADFGNLVQGKANAQRLFMSGKLKIKGDIMKATKLEPVLKKAQTKSKL
;
A
#
# COMPACT_ATOMS: atom_id res chain seq x y z
N MET A 1 9.33 -2.05 14.48
CA MET A 1 8.12 -1.33 14.91
C MET A 1 6.96 -1.87 14.09
N SER A 2 5.78 -2.06 14.68
CA SER A 2 4.61 -2.55 13.95
C SER A 2 3.78 -1.40 13.37
N PHE A 3 3.30 -1.60 12.14
CA PHE A 3 2.35 -0.74 11.45
C PHE A 3 0.90 -1.15 11.70
N ALA A 4 0.66 -2.31 12.29
CA ALA A 4 -0.66 -2.79 12.64
C ALA A 4 -1.39 -1.85 13.62
N ASN A 5 -2.70 -1.79 13.47
CA ASN A 5 -3.65 -1.06 14.29
C ASN A 5 -4.93 -1.89 14.40
N ASP A 6 -5.37 -2.20 15.61
CA ASP A 6 -6.54 -3.07 15.86
C ASP A 6 -7.85 -2.52 15.29
N LYS A 7 -7.97 -1.20 15.15
CA LYS A 7 -9.12 -0.54 14.49
C LYS A 7 -9.11 -0.67 12.97
N PHE A 8 -7.99 -1.10 12.40
CA PHE A 8 -7.75 -1.29 10.98
C PHE A 8 -7.02 -2.63 10.77
N PRO A 9 -7.67 -3.78 10.95
CA PRO A 9 -6.99 -5.08 10.93
C PRO A 9 -6.17 -5.36 9.67
N SER A 10 -6.58 -4.79 8.53
CA SER A 10 -5.84 -4.93 7.26
C SER A 10 -4.48 -4.23 7.27
N SER A 11 -4.23 -3.31 8.21
CA SER A 11 -2.96 -2.59 8.37
C SER A 11 -1.77 -3.51 8.72
N ALA A 12 -2.01 -4.73 9.21
CA ALA A 12 -0.95 -5.74 9.35
C ALA A 12 -0.25 -6.07 8.02
N ALA A 13 -0.92 -5.84 6.88
CA ALA A 13 -0.29 -5.99 5.56
C ALA A 13 0.88 -5.01 5.35
N PHE A 14 0.89 -3.86 6.02
CA PHE A 14 2.01 -2.92 5.96
C PHE A 14 3.28 -3.49 6.62
N ASP A 15 3.15 -4.28 7.68
CA ASP A 15 4.27 -5.01 8.29
C ASP A 15 4.84 -6.05 7.32
N ALA A 16 3.97 -6.83 6.66
CA ALA A 16 4.38 -7.82 5.68
C ALA A 16 5.08 -7.19 4.46
N ILE A 17 4.53 -6.08 3.94
CA ILE A 17 5.14 -5.33 2.83
C ILE A 17 6.50 -4.78 3.26
N ASN A 18 6.60 -4.18 4.46
CA ASN A 18 7.86 -3.65 4.95
C ASN A 18 8.92 -4.75 5.11
N SER A 19 8.53 -5.91 5.63
CA SER A 19 9.41 -7.07 5.72
C SER A 19 9.95 -7.47 4.34
N VAL A 20 9.09 -7.55 3.32
CA VAL A 20 9.51 -7.88 1.94
C VAL A 20 10.45 -6.83 1.36
N LEU A 21 10.16 -5.55 1.55
CA LEU A 21 11.00 -4.45 1.05
C LEU A 21 12.36 -4.38 1.75
N THR A 22 12.41 -4.80 3.02
CA THR A 22 13.62 -4.70 3.83
C THR A 22 14.41 -6.00 3.92
N ALA A 23 13.85 -7.12 3.45
CA ALA A 23 14.46 -8.45 3.48
C ALA A 23 15.83 -8.55 2.78
N SER A 24 16.02 -7.83 1.68
CA SER A 24 17.30 -7.75 0.99
C SER A 24 17.49 -6.42 0.28
N GLU A 25 18.74 -6.00 0.09
CA GLU A 25 19.06 -4.79 -0.66
C GLU A 25 18.65 -4.88 -2.14
N ALA A 26 18.75 -6.08 -2.73
CA ALA A 26 18.34 -6.33 -4.11
C ALA A 26 16.83 -6.14 -4.30
N ASP A 27 16.00 -6.73 -3.43
CA ASP A 27 14.55 -6.54 -3.47
C ASP A 27 14.16 -5.08 -3.25
N ARG A 28 14.84 -4.39 -2.34
CA ARG A 28 14.62 -2.97 -2.07
C ARG A 28 14.92 -2.10 -3.28
N LYS A 29 16.09 -2.29 -3.90
CA LYS A 29 16.51 -1.58 -5.12
C LYS A 29 15.55 -1.84 -6.29
N GLU A 30 15.10 -3.08 -6.45
CA GLU A 30 14.12 -3.43 -7.47
C GLU A 30 12.78 -2.72 -7.22
N ALA A 31 12.27 -2.73 -5.99
CA ALA A 31 11.02 -2.06 -5.63
C ALA A 31 11.09 -0.53 -5.82
N LEU A 32 12.22 0.10 -5.47
CA LEU A 32 12.49 1.52 -5.74
C LEU A 32 12.46 1.83 -7.24
N LYS A 33 13.09 0.98 -8.06
CA LYS A 33 13.13 1.14 -9.52
C LYS A 33 11.74 0.99 -10.14
N LEU A 34 10.95 0.01 -9.69
CA LEU A 34 9.61 -0.26 -10.20
C LEU A 34 8.60 0.81 -9.77
N GLY A 35 8.61 1.19 -8.49
CA GLY A 35 7.64 2.12 -7.93
C GLY A 35 7.89 3.57 -8.31
N ASN A 36 9.11 4.08 -8.06
CA ASN A 36 9.53 5.47 -8.29
C ASN A 36 8.47 6.53 -7.88
N ALA A 37 7.85 6.31 -6.72
CA ALA A 37 6.76 7.10 -6.18
C ALA A 37 6.57 6.83 -4.68
N VAL A 38 5.96 7.78 -3.97
CA VAL A 38 5.47 7.58 -2.61
C VAL A 38 3.97 7.35 -2.66
N PHE A 39 3.54 6.17 -2.20
CA PHE A 39 2.14 5.74 -2.22
C PHE A 39 1.55 5.84 -0.83
N ALA A 40 0.71 6.84 -0.59
CA ALA A 40 -0.06 6.95 0.64
C ALA A 40 -1.37 6.18 0.52
N PHE A 41 -1.81 5.62 1.64
CA PHE A 41 -3.07 4.92 1.81
C PHE A 41 -3.82 5.60 2.94
N THR A 42 -5.07 5.99 2.69
CA THR A 42 -6.00 6.39 3.75
C THR A 42 -7.09 5.34 3.82
N LEU A 43 -7.10 4.58 4.90
CA LEU A 43 -8.10 3.55 5.15
C LEU A 43 -9.25 4.14 5.95
N LYS A 44 -10.48 3.73 5.64
CA LYS A 44 -11.66 4.02 6.43
C LYS A 44 -12.22 2.73 7.02
N ASN A 45 -12.41 2.67 8.35
CA ASN A 45 -13.03 1.52 9.00
C ASN A 45 -14.56 1.63 9.02
N SER A 46 -15.25 0.60 9.54
CA SER A 46 -16.72 0.55 9.63
C SER A 46 -17.31 1.59 10.59
N ALA A 47 -16.54 2.03 11.60
CA ALA A 47 -16.92 3.10 12.52
C ALA A 47 -16.79 4.51 11.90
N GLY A 48 -16.25 4.59 10.68
CA GLY A 48 -16.05 5.84 9.95
C GLY A 48 -14.75 6.58 10.28
N GLU A 49 -13.90 6.00 11.14
CA GLU A 49 -12.58 6.53 11.46
C GLU A 49 -11.63 6.31 10.27
N THR A 50 -10.62 7.17 10.17
CA THR A 50 -9.59 7.09 9.14
C THR A 50 -8.19 7.08 9.73
N GLU A 51 -7.32 6.26 9.16
CA GLU A 51 -5.89 6.24 9.46
C GLU A 51 -5.10 6.11 8.16
N SER A 52 -3.86 6.60 8.15
CA SER A 52 -3.01 6.58 6.97
C SER A 52 -1.65 5.92 7.19
N TRP A 53 -1.15 5.34 6.11
CA TRP A 53 0.19 4.76 5.98
C TRP A 53 0.75 5.13 4.61
N HIS A 54 2.05 4.96 4.41
CA HIS A 54 2.65 5.11 3.10
C HIS A 54 3.71 4.07 2.83
N ILE A 55 3.90 3.76 1.55
CA ILE A 55 5.00 2.96 1.04
C ILE A 55 5.90 3.92 0.24
N ASP A 56 7.11 4.18 0.74
CA ASP A 56 8.11 4.99 0.05
C ASP A 56 8.91 4.12 -0.92
N LEU A 57 8.49 4.09 -2.18
CA LEU A 57 9.22 3.46 -3.28
C LEU A 57 9.96 4.50 -4.14
N LYS A 58 10.24 5.68 -3.59
CA LYS A 58 10.98 6.75 -4.27
C LYS A 58 12.35 6.96 -3.66
N ASN A 59 12.46 6.94 -2.33
CA ASN A 59 13.69 7.29 -1.63
C ASN A 59 14.23 6.09 -0.86
N LYS A 60 13.47 5.58 0.11
CA LYS A 60 14.01 4.63 1.09
C LYS A 60 13.69 3.16 0.83
N GLY A 61 12.58 2.86 0.17
CA GLY A 61 12.11 1.48 0.00
C GLY A 61 11.60 0.91 1.33
N GLU A 62 10.80 1.67 2.05
CA GLU A 62 10.26 1.31 3.37
C GLU A 62 8.80 1.73 3.50
N VAL A 63 8.14 1.21 4.54
CA VAL A 63 6.80 1.63 4.93
C VAL A 63 6.89 2.62 6.09
N GLY A 64 5.97 3.57 6.15
CA GLY A 64 5.82 4.51 7.25
C GLY A 64 4.36 4.77 7.62
N LYS A 65 4.14 5.36 8.80
CA LYS A 65 2.82 5.83 9.24
C LYS A 65 2.51 7.21 8.65
N GLY A 66 1.22 7.54 8.54
CA GLY A 66 0.72 8.77 7.95
C GLY A 66 0.88 8.83 6.43
N LEU A 67 0.53 9.98 5.84
CA LEU A 67 0.55 10.22 4.39
C LEU A 67 1.96 10.40 3.79
N SER A 68 2.99 10.53 4.63
CA SER A 68 4.25 11.21 4.32
C SER A 68 4.07 12.71 3.98
N ASP A 69 5.16 13.47 3.98
CA ASP A 69 5.11 14.92 3.74
C ASP A 69 4.70 15.28 2.31
N LYS A 70 5.06 14.43 1.33
CA LYS A 70 4.84 14.68 -0.11
C LYS A 70 4.46 13.38 -0.84
N PRO A 71 3.26 12.84 -0.58
CA PRO A 71 2.79 11.67 -1.31
C PRO A 71 2.69 11.98 -2.81
N THR A 72 3.14 11.05 -3.64
CA THR A 72 2.96 11.15 -5.09
C THR A 72 1.55 10.74 -5.49
N VAL A 73 1.02 9.75 -4.78
CA VAL A 73 -0.32 9.20 -4.95
C VAL A 73 -0.94 8.99 -3.57
N THR A 74 -2.21 9.32 -3.42
CA THR A 74 -3.02 8.93 -2.25
C THR A 74 -4.16 8.04 -2.69
N LEU A 75 -4.19 6.81 -2.15
CA LEU A 75 -5.19 5.79 -2.38
C LEU A 75 -6.15 5.79 -1.18
N GLN A 76 -7.42 6.07 -1.41
CA GLN A 76 -8.44 6.10 -0.36
C GLN A 76 -9.46 5.00 -0.58
N LEU A 77 -9.61 4.11 0.39
CA LEU A 77 -10.49 2.94 0.31
C LEU A 77 -10.86 2.46 1.71
N SER A 78 -11.81 1.52 1.81
CA SER A 78 -12.14 0.91 3.09
C SER A 78 -11.03 -0.04 3.57
N ASP A 79 -10.91 -0.22 4.88
CA ASP A 79 -10.02 -1.23 5.48
C ASP A 79 -10.29 -2.64 4.89
N ALA A 80 -11.56 -2.99 4.72
CA ALA A 80 -11.96 -4.27 4.13
C ALA A 80 -11.54 -4.41 2.66
N ASP A 81 -11.73 -3.37 1.83
CA ASP A 81 -11.31 -3.39 0.42
C ASP A 81 -9.79 -3.43 0.30
N PHE A 82 -9.05 -2.75 1.17
CA PHE A 82 -7.59 -2.85 1.23
C PHE A 82 -7.15 -4.27 1.60
N GLY A 83 -7.77 -4.87 2.62
CA GLY A 83 -7.56 -6.27 2.99
C GLY A 83 -7.77 -7.24 1.82
N ASN A 84 -8.85 -7.05 1.04
CA ASN A 84 -9.11 -7.86 -0.15
C ASN A 84 -8.09 -7.61 -1.26
N LEU A 85 -7.66 -6.36 -1.47
CA LEU A 85 -6.66 -6.00 -2.46
C LEU A 85 -5.32 -6.65 -2.15
N VAL A 86 -4.83 -6.54 -0.91
CA VAL A 86 -3.54 -7.12 -0.51
C VAL A 86 -3.57 -8.64 -0.44
N GLN A 87 -4.73 -9.27 -0.27
CA GLN A 87 -4.89 -10.73 -0.39
C GLN A 87 -5.05 -11.22 -1.85
N GLY A 88 -5.20 -10.30 -2.81
CA GLY A 88 -5.49 -10.64 -4.21
C GLY A 88 -6.93 -11.09 -4.47
N LYS A 89 -7.83 -10.90 -3.51
CA LYS A 89 -9.28 -11.17 -3.63
C LYS A 89 -10.03 -10.06 -4.36
N ALA A 90 -9.41 -8.87 -4.47
CA ALA A 90 -9.90 -7.75 -5.25
C ALA A 90 -8.78 -7.19 -6.14
N ASN A 91 -9.15 -6.47 -7.20
CA ASN A 91 -8.22 -5.78 -8.08
C ASN A 91 -8.47 -4.26 -8.02
N ALA A 92 -7.38 -3.48 -8.00
CA ALA A 92 -7.40 -2.02 -7.86
C ALA A 92 -8.20 -1.32 -8.97
N GLN A 93 -8.11 -1.80 -10.22
CA GLN A 93 -8.85 -1.23 -11.34
C GLN A 93 -10.37 -1.34 -11.13
N ARG A 94 -10.86 -2.50 -10.68
CA ARG A 94 -12.30 -2.68 -10.38
C ARG A 94 -12.75 -1.85 -9.20
N LEU A 95 -11.94 -1.77 -8.14
CA LEU A 95 -12.24 -0.90 -7.00
C LEU A 95 -12.31 0.57 -7.41
N PHE A 96 -11.43 1.01 -8.31
CA PHE A 96 -11.42 2.38 -8.83
C PHE A 96 -12.65 2.66 -9.70
N MET A 97 -12.94 1.79 -10.68
CA MET A 97 -14.11 1.94 -11.56
C MET A 97 -15.44 1.90 -10.80
N SER A 98 -15.52 1.19 -9.67
CA SER A 98 -16.71 1.14 -8.81
C SER A 98 -16.78 2.27 -7.78
N GLY A 99 -15.79 3.17 -7.75
CA GLY A 99 -15.72 4.29 -6.79
C GLY A 99 -15.31 3.91 -5.37
N LYS A 100 -15.02 2.63 -5.10
CA LYS A 100 -14.55 2.12 -3.80
C LYS A 100 -13.09 2.47 -3.50
N LEU A 101 -12.29 2.63 -4.55
CA LEU A 101 -10.95 3.21 -4.47
C LEU A 101 -10.98 4.58 -5.11
N LYS A 102 -10.59 5.61 -4.36
CA LYS A 102 -10.33 6.95 -4.88
C LYS A 102 -8.84 7.18 -4.97
N ILE A 103 -8.38 7.77 -6.07
CA ILE A 103 -6.97 8.09 -6.30
C ILE A 103 -6.85 9.60 -6.39
N LYS A 104 -5.92 10.17 -5.61
CA LYS A 104 -5.46 11.56 -5.73
C LYS A 104 -3.99 11.58 -6.13
N GLY A 105 -3.57 12.61 -6.86
CA GLY A 105 -2.19 12.75 -7.35
C GLY A 105 -1.99 12.08 -8.71
N ASP A 106 -0.81 11.48 -8.92
CA ASP A 106 -0.40 10.93 -10.21
C ASP A 106 -0.99 9.54 -10.46
N ILE A 107 -2.08 9.47 -11.22
CA ILE A 107 -2.79 8.23 -11.55
C ILE A 107 -1.89 7.27 -12.36
N MET A 108 -1.03 7.77 -13.25
CA MET A 108 -0.13 6.90 -14.01
C MET A 108 0.84 6.19 -13.06
N LYS A 109 1.37 6.90 -12.06
CA LYS A 109 2.20 6.29 -11.03
C LYS A 109 1.43 5.32 -10.13
N ALA A 110 0.14 5.54 -9.89
CA ALA A 110 -0.69 4.61 -9.10
C ALA A 110 -0.63 3.16 -9.63
N THR A 111 -0.56 3.00 -10.95
CA THR A 111 -0.46 1.68 -11.61
C THR A 111 0.82 0.90 -11.27
N LYS A 112 1.90 1.61 -10.92
CA LYS A 112 3.20 1.00 -10.57
C LYS A 112 3.20 0.27 -9.23
N LEU A 113 2.17 0.49 -8.40
CA LEU A 113 2.02 -0.19 -7.13
C LEU A 113 1.63 -1.67 -7.29
N GLU A 114 0.86 -2.01 -8.33
CA GLU A 114 0.34 -3.37 -8.53
C GLU A 114 1.43 -4.46 -8.59
N PRO A 115 2.51 -4.35 -9.38
CA PRO A 115 3.56 -5.38 -9.41
C PRO A 115 4.26 -5.52 -8.04
N VAL A 116 4.38 -4.44 -7.27
CA VAL A 116 5.00 -4.45 -5.95
C VAL A 116 4.13 -5.21 -4.95
N LEU A 117 2.82 -4.96 -4.95
CA LEU A 117 1.86 -5.70 -4.12
C LEU A 117 1.81 -7.19 -4.49
N LYS A 118 1.84 -7.53 -5.79
CA LYS A 118 1.88 -8.94 -6.25
C LYS A 118 3.14 -9.68 -5.77
N LYS A 119 4.30 -9.01 -5.77
CA LYS A 119 5.54 -9.59 -5.26
C LYS A 119 5.45 -9.84 -3.75
N ALA A 120 4.90 -8.88 -2.99
CA ALA A 120 4.67 -9.04 -1.55
C ALA A 120 3.68 -10.18 -1.24
N GLN A 121 2.61 -10.32 -2.02
CA GLN A 121 1.65 -11.43 -1.92
C GLN A 121 2.29 -12.79 -2.12
N THR A 122 3.18 -12.91 -3.10
CA THR A 122 3.83 -14.18 -3.44
C THR A 122 4.79 -14.62 -2.34
N LYS A 123 5.57 -13.68 -1.79
CA LYS A 123 6.50 -13.97 -0.69
C LYS A 123 5.81 -14.24 0.66
N SER A 124 4.63 -13.68 0.91
CA SER A 124 3.87 -13.94 2.14
C SER A 124 3.12 -15.28 2.14
N LYS A 125 3.03 -15.97 1.00
CA LYS A 125 2.39 -17.30 0.86
C LYS A 125 3.37 -18.48 0.93
N LEU A 126 4.67 -18.18 0.97
CA LEU A 126 5.78 -19.12 1.14
C LEU A 126 6.28 -19.05 2.58
#